data_AF-A0A5C7EZJ3-F1
#
_entry.id   AF-A0A5C7EZJ3-F1
#
_cell.length_a   1.000
_cell.length_b   1.000
_cell.length_c   1.000
_cell.angle_alpha   90.00
_cell.angle_beta   90.00
_cell.angle_gamma   90.00
#
_symmetry.space_group_name_H-M   'P 1'
#
loop_
_entity.id
_entity.type
_entity.pdbx_description
1 polymer ?
#
loop_
_entity_poly.entity_id
_entity_poly.type
_entity_poly.pdbx_seq_one_letter_code
_entity_poly.pdbx_strand_id
1 'polypeptide(L)'
;MKNIFSMFLMGVLLFLAACSDSGLSIYEDMLSESDEEFTYHSLLAESEGSYAAYAVVETEEEVRELSEILQRPLIEAFLTSQENHVDDIKYGGLEVSQIPSYYVFDTETLIYQTHEKEELTTYLDEME
;
A
#
# COMPACT_ATOMS: atom_id res chain seq x y z
N MET A 1 29.75 -42.13 -24.02
CA MET A 1 29.89 -43.43 -23.32
C MET A 1 30.05 -43.09 -21.83
N LYS A 2 28.97 -42.95 -21.05
CA LYS A 2 28.31 -44.00 -20.26
C LYS A 2 29.31 -44.90 -19.52
N ASN A 3 29.55 -44.58 -18.25
CA ASN A 3 29.79 -45.58 -17.21
C ASN A 3 28.79 -45.29 -16.07
N ILE A 4 28.12 -46.36 -15.67
CA ILE A 4 26.91 -46.46 -14.85
C ILE A 4 27.32 -47.23 -13.57
N PHE A 5 26.45 -47.19 -12.57
CA PHE A 5 26.37 -47.99 -11.33
C PHE A 5 26.95 -47.30 -10.08
N SER A 6 26.14 -46.83 -9.13
CA SER A 6 25.30 -47.63 -8.19
C SER A 6 26.22 -48.35 -7.20
N MET A 7 26.05 -48.39 -5.89
CA MET A 7 25.00 -48.00 -4.94
C MET A 7 25.52 -48.52 -3.58
N PHE A 8 25.24 -47.82 -2.48
CA PHE A 8 25.21 -48.32 -1.09
C PHE A 8 26.49 -48.88 -0.44
N LEU A 9 26.99 -48.17 0.58
CA LEU A 9 27.30 -48.73 1.91
C LEU A 9 27.53 -47.54 2.87
N MET A 10 26.53 -47.11 3.63
CA MET A 10 26.31 -47.51 5.02
C MET A 10 27.58 -47.38 5.88
N GLY A 11 27.70 -46.24 6.56
CA GLY A 11 28.73 -45.95 7.55
C GLY A 11 28.20 -45.00 8.61
N VAL A 12 27.36 -45.51 9.50
CA VAL A 12 26.94 -44.86 10.73
C VAL A 12 28.16 -44.69 11.63
N LEU A 13 28.52 -43.45 11.97
CA LEU A 13 29.34 -43.17 13.15
C LEU A 13 28.76 -41.96 13.89
N LEU A 14 28.03 -42.32 14.94
CA LEU A 14 27.63 -41.47 16.06
C LEU A 14 28.88 -40.83 16.69
N PHE A 15 28.92 -39.50 16.73
CA PHE A 15 29.61 -38.79 17.80
C PHE A 15 28.58 -37.95 18.57
N LEU A 16 28.23 -38.46 19.74
CA LEU A 16 27.55 -37.74 20.81
C LEU A 16 28.52 -36.71 21.37
N ALA A 17 28.27 -35.43 21.12
CA ALA A 17 28.73 -34.36 21.99
C ALA A 17 27.49 -33.73 22.62
N ALA A 18 27.14 -34.22 23.80
CA ALA A 18 26.23 -33.54 24.70
C ALA A 18 26.95 -32.30 25.25
N CYS A 19 26.61 -31.13 24.72
CA CYS A 19 26.75 -29.88 25.46
C CYS A 19 25.33 -29.41 25.79
N SER A 20 24.95 -29.69 27.03
CA SER A 20 23.77 -29.13 27.68
C SER A 20 24.02 -27.65 27.89
N ASP A 21 23.47 -26.81 27.01
CA ASP A 21 23.15 -25.42 27.36
C ASP A 21 21.64 -25.27 27.23
N SER A 22 20.98 -25.29 28.37
CA SER A 22 19.54 -25.08 28.48
C SER A 22 19.30 -23.61 28.80
N GLY A 23 19.00 -22.84 27.76
CA GLY A 23 18.19 -21.62 27.84
C GLY A 23 17.17 -21.72 26.70
N LEU A 24 15.91 -22.08 26.96
CA LEU A 24 14.82 -21.12 27.16
C LEU A 24 14.92 -20.00 26.10
N SER A 25 14.08 -19.89 25.08
CA SER A 25 12.64 -19.94 25.10
C SER A 25 12.18 -19.70 23.65
N ILE A 26 11.31 -20.58 23.15
CA ILE A 26 10.08 -20.23 22.42
C ILE A 26 10.14 -18.89 21.67
N TYR A 27 10.58 -18.91 20.41
CA TYR A 27 10.03 -18.07 19.32
C TYR A 27 10.23 -18.85 18.01
N GLU A 28 9.51 -19.97 17.92
CA GLU A 28 8.86 -20.31 16.65
C GLU A 28 8.12 -19.07 16.16
N ASP A 29 8.22 -18.80 14.87
CA ASP A 29 7.10 -18.24 14.12
C ASP A 29 6.67 -16.82 14.55
N MET A 30 7.52 -15.83 14.32
CA MET A 30 7.06 -14.44 14.23
C MET A 30 7.64 -13.76 13.02
N LEU A 31 6.74 -13.61 12.04
CA LEU A 31 6.74 -12.53 11.06
C LEU A 31 7.78 -12.67 9.94
N SER A 32 7.50 -13.61 9.04
CA SER A 32 7.48 -13.22 7.62
C SER A 32 6.40 -12.14 7.46
N GLU A 33 6.67 -10.93 7.93
CA GLU A 33 6.07 -9.74 7.34
C GLU A 33 6.49 -9.78 5.89
N SER A 34 5.59 -10.25 5.02
CA SER A 34 5.69 -9.91 3.63
C SER A 34 5.72 -8.39 3.62
N ASP A 35 6.88 -7.83 3.29
CA ASP A 35 6.98 -6.51 2.71
C ASP A 35 6.09 -6.52 1.47
N GLU A 36 4.77 -6.41 1.66
CA GLU A 36 3.88 -5.96 0.62
C GLU A 36 4.42 -4.58 0.28
N GLU A 37 5.14 -4.50 -0.85
CA GLU A 37 5.53 -3.25 -1.46
C GLU A 37 4.23 -2.47 -1.67
N PHE A 38 3.92 -1.58 -0.74
CA PHE A 38 2.66 -0.83 -0.70
C PHE A 38 2.69 0.13 -1.88
N THR A 39 2.15 -0.31 -3.02
CA THR A 39 2.10 0.49 -4.24
C THR A 39 0.69 1.02 -4.46
N TYR A 40 0.55 2.33 -4.64
CA TYR A 40 -0.71 3.02 -4.96
C TYR A 40 -1.28 2.70 -6.36
N HIS A 41 -0.81 1.63 -7.03
CA HIS A 41 -1.22 1.27 -8.38
C HIS A 41 -2.74 1.07 -8.52
N SER A 42 -3.42 0.61 -7.47
CA SER A 42 -4.88 0.45 -7.49
C SER A 42 -5.66 1.76 -7.46
N LEU A 43 -4.97 2.90 -7.26
CA LEU A 43 -5.57 4.24 -7.22
C LEU A 43 -5.36 5.02 -8.53
N LEU A 44 -4.64 4.44 -9.49
CA LEU A 44 -4.43 5.05 -10.80
C LEU A 44 -5.73 5.08 -11.60
N ALA A 45 -5.86 6.04 -12.51
CA ALA A 45 -6.99 6.11 -13.42
C ALA A 45 -7.02 4.87 -14.34
N GLU A 46 -8.22 4.36 -14.63
CA GLU A 46 -8.36 3.17 -15.49
C GLU A 46 -8.11 3.44 -16.98
N SER A 47 -8.29 4.70 -17.43
CA SER A 47 -8.31 5.06 -18.85
C SER A 47 -7.43 6.27 -19.16
N GLU A 48 -6.72 6.22 -20.30
CA GLU A 48 -5.92 7.35 -20.78
C GLU A 48 -6.78 8.61 -20.96
N GLY A 49 -6.28 9.75 -20.51
CA GLY A 49 -7.01 11.02 -20.53
C GLY A 49 -8.08 11.16 -19.45
N SER A 50 -8.17 10.19 -18.53
CA SER A 50 -8.95 10.29 -17.29
C SER A 50 -8.03 10.41 -16.09
N TYR A 51 -8.59 10.88 -14.99
CA TYR A 51 -7.89 11.09 -13.72
C TYR A 51 -8.65 10.43 -12.60
N ALA A 52 -7.93 9.95 -11.59
CA ALA A 52 -8.51 9.47 -10.35
C ALA A 52 -8.20 10.50 -9.24
N ALA A 53 -9.22 10.95 -8.54
CA ALA A 53 -9.08 11.86 -7.40
C ALA A 53 -9.40 11.10 -6.11
N TYR A 54 -8.45 11.08 -5.18
CA TYR A 54 -8.60 10.47 -3.87
C TYR A 54 -8.53 11.53 -2.77
N ALA A 55 -9.50 11.54 -1.87
CA ALA A 55 -9.51 12.46 -0.73
C ALA A 55 -9.72 11.73 0.60
N VAL A 56 -8.88 12.09 1.56
CA VAL A 56 -9.03 11.70 2.97
C VAL A 56 -9.33 12.95 3.76
N VAL A 57 -10.50 13.00 4.38
CA VAL A 57 -10.98 14.15 5.15
C VAL A 57 -11.43 13.73 6.54
N GLU A 58 -11.63 14.70 7.44
CA GLU A 58 -11.95 14.44 8.83
C GLU A 58 -13.42 14.06 9.00
N THR A 59 -14.31 14.70 8.24
CA THR A 59 -15.75 14.61 8.45
C THR A 59 -16.53 14.07 7.24
N GLU A 60 -17.68 13.45 7.50
CA GLU A 60 -18.63 13.04 6.44
C GLU A 60 -19.23 14.25 5.68
N GLU A 61 -19.30 15.41 6.33
CA GLU A 61 -19.75 16.64 5.67
C GLU A 61 -18.79 17.08 4.57
N GLU A 62 -17.49 17.01 4.81
CA GLU A 62 -16.46 17.30 3.80
C GLU A 62 -16.48 16.28 2.65
N VAL A 63 -16.74 14.99 2.94
CA VAL A 63 -16.95 13.98 1.89
C VAL A 63 -18.10 14.40 0.97
N ARG A 64 -19.21 14.86 1.54
CA ARG A 64 -20.36 15.31 0.76
C ARG A 64 -20.00 16.55 -0.08
N GLU A 65 -19.33 17.55 0.49
CA GLU A 65 -18.90 18.74 -0.26
C GLU A 65 -17.99 18.36 -1.44
N LEU A 66 -17.00 17.49 -1.21
CA LEU A 66 -16.07 17.06 -2.26
C LEU A 66 -16.76 16.22 -3.33
N SER A 67 -17.77 15.43 -2.97
CA SER A 67 -18.53 14.64 -3.94
C SER A 67 -19.23 15.52 -4.98
N GLU A 68 -19.55 16.77 -4.66
CA GLU A 68 -20.11 17.73 -5.61
C GLU A 68 -19.02 18.34 -6.50
N ILE A 69 -17.85 18.66 -5.92
CA ILE A 69 -16.70 19.25 -6.64
C ILE A 69 -16.09 18.27 -7.66
N LEU A 70 -16.04 16.99 -7.29
CA LEU A 70 -15.41 15.93 -8.08
C LEU A 70 -16.35 15.27 -9.10
N GLN A 71 -17.61 15.71 -9.21
CA GLN A 71 -18.53 15.27 -10.26
C GLN A 71 -18.15 15.88 -11.62
N ARG A 72 -16.99 15.47 -12.16
CA ARG A 72 -16.46 15.93 -13.45
C ARG A 72 -16.33 14.76 -14.43
N PRO A 73 -16.56 14.97 -15.75
CA PRO A 73 -16.61 13.88 -16.73
C PRO A 73 -15.32 13.05 -16.83
N LEU A 74 -14.17 13.65 -16.52
CA LEU A 74 -12.85 13.03 -16.65
C LEU A 74 -12.26 12.60 -15.30
N ILE A 75 -13.00 12.76 -14.20
CA ILE A 75 -12.51 12.44 -12.85
C ILE A 75 -13.31 11.28 -12.27
N GLU A 76 -12.61 10.21 -11.94
CA GLU A 76 -13.11 9.15 -11.08
C GLU A 76 -12.77 9.50 -9.62
N ALA A 77 -13.80 9.68 -8.79
CA ALA A 77 -13.64 10.19 -7.44
C ALA A 77 -13.79 9.10 -6.37
N PHE A 78 -12.79 8.98 -5.51
CA PHE A 78 -12.77 8.09 -4.37
C PHE A 78 -12.64 8.92 -3.09
N LEU A 79 -13.67 8.88 -2.24
CA LEU A 79 -13.77 9.73 -1.06
C LEU A 79 -13.87 8.89 0.20
N THR A 80 -13.11 9.24 1.23
CA THR A 80 -13.21 8.62 2.55
C THR A 80 -13.12 9.66 3.66
N SER A 81 -13.87 9.46 4.75
CA SER A 81 -13.77 10.23 5.98
C SER A 81 -13.15 9.37 7.09
N GLN A 82 -12.27 9.95 7.91
CA GLN A 82 -11.77 9.33 9.13
C GLN A 82 -11.70 10.34 10.29
N GLU A 83 -12.44 10.04 11.36
CA GLU A 83 -12.59 10.93 12.53
C GLU A 83 -11.36 10.98 13.47
N ASN A 84 -10.39 10.06 13.41
CA ASN A 84 -9.24 10.06 14.34
C ASN A 84 -7.95 9.41 13.80
N HIS A 85 -6.82 10.09 14.07
CA HIS A 85 -5.39 9.71 14.01
C HIS A 85 -4.87 8.96 12.77
N VAL A 86 -4.04 9.68 12.02
CA VAL A 86 -3.33 9.30 10.78
C VAL A 86 -2.18 8.31 11.01
N ASP A 87 -2.20 7.54 12.11
CA ASP A 87 -1.01 6.76 12.46
C ASP A 87 -0.84 5.51 11.57
N ASP A 88 -1.81 5.13 10.72
CA ASP A 88 -1.68 3.94 9.84
C ASP A 88 -2.69 3.87 8.66
N ILE A 89 -3.08 4.99 8.03
CA ILE A 89 -3.99 4.93 6.87
C ILE A 89 -3.21 4.53 5.61
N LYS A 90 -3.02 3.22 5.43
CA LYS A 90 -2.52 2.62 4.18
C LYS A 90 -3.68 2.30 3.26
N TYR A 91 -4.26 3.34 2.63
CA TYR A 91 -5.36 3.11 1.69
C TYR A 91 -4.80 2.82 0.31
N GLY A 92 -4.95 1.56 -0.15
CA GLY A 92 -4.41 1.14 -1.45
C GLY A 92 -2.88 1.26 -1.57
N GLY A 93 -2.15 1.25 -0.45
CA GLY A 93 -0.70 1.45 -0.44
C GLY A 93 -0.24 2.92 -0.49
N LEU A 94 -1.15 3.88 -0.39
CA LEU A 94 -0.83 5.29 -0.21
C LEU A 94 -0.51 5.59 1.26
N GLU A 95 0.64 6.21 1.53
CA GLU A 95 1.00 6.68 2.86
C GLU A 95 0.40 8.07 3.08
N VAL A 96 -0.68 8.14 3.85
CA VAL A 96 -1.32 9.40 4.22
C VAL A 96 -0.67 9.89 5.51
N SER A 97 -0.07 11.08 5.49
CA SER A 97 0.63 11.65 6.66
C SER A 97 -0.16 12.73 7.39
N GLN A 98 -1.22 13.27 6.77
CA GLN A 98 -2.02 14.37 7.30
C GLN A 98 -3.48 14.26 6.83
N ILE A 99 -4.41 14.80 7.60
CA ILE A 99 -5.80 15.01 7.20
C ILE A 99 -6.10 16.52 7.30
N PRO A 100 -6.75 17.13 6.29
CA PRO A 100 -7.13 16.51 5.03
C PRO A 100 -5.93 16.27 4.11
N SER A 101 -6.07 15.32 3.20
CA SER A 101 -5.13 15.08 2.10
C SER A 101 -5.88 14.74 0.82
N TYR A 102 -5.40 15.33 -0.28
CA TYR A 102 -5.97 15.20 -1.60
C TYR A 102 -4.91 14.74 -2.58
N TYR A 103 -5.26 13.79 -3.42
CA TYR A 103 -4.35 13.16 -4.38
C TYR A 103 -5.04 13.06 -5.73
N VAL A 104 -4.32 13.37 -6.79
CA VAL A 104 -4.78 13.17 -8.17
C VAL A 104 -3.77 12.29 -8.88
N PHE A 105 -4.28 11.25 -9.53
CA PHE A 105 -3.52 10.26 -10.27
C PHE A 105 -3.93 10.31 -11.74
N ASP A 106 -2.97 10.08 -12.64
CA ASP A 106 -3.26 9.65 -14.00
C ASP A 106 -3.18 8.11 -14.07
N THR A 107 -3.03 7.55 -15.28
CA THR A 107 -2.91 6.11 -15.50
C THR A 107 -1.55 5.52 -15.09
N GLU A 108 -0.54 6.35 -14.81
CA GLU A 108 0.84 5.93 -14.57
C GLU A 108 1.32 6.26 -13.14
N THR A 109 0.94 7.42 -12.60
CA THR A 109 1.50 7.93 -11.34
C THR A 109 0.57 8.90 -10.60
N LEU A 110 0.95 9.21 -9.36
CA LEU A 110 0.52 10.41 -8.66
C LEU A 110 1.05 11.65 -9.39
N ILE A 111 0.15 12.55 -9.81
CA ILE A 111 0.50 13.78 -10.53
C ILE A 111 0.32 15.04 -9.68
N TYR A 112 -0.49 14.96 -8.63
CA TYR A 112 -0.72 16.09 -7.73
C TYR A 112 -1.11 15.64 -6.33
N GLN A 113 -0.61 16.36 -5.32
CA GLN A 113 -0.94 16.18 -3.92
C GLN A 113 -1.03 17.54 -3.24
N THR A 114 -2.03 17.73 -2.40
CA THR A 114 -2.15 18.89 -1.52
C THR A 114 -2.91 18.54 -0.24
N HIS A 115 -2.79 19.40 0.77
CA HIS A 115 -3.57 19.38 2.01
C HIS A 115 -4.61 20.52 2.05
N GLU A 116 -4.68 21.33 0.99
CA GLU A 116 -5.52 22.52 0.92
C GLU A 116 -6.62 22.32 -0.13
N LYS A 117 -7.90 22.38 0.30
CA LYS A 117 -9.07 22.15 -0.59
C LYS A 117 -9.12 23.13 -1.77
N GLU A 118 -8.71 24.38 -1.54
CA GLU A 118 -8.71 25.44 -2.54
C GLU A 118 -7.69 25.18 -3.66
N GLU A 119 -6.53 24.63 -3.30
CA GLU A 119 -5.49 24.25 -4.27
C GLU A 119 -5.94 23.06 -5.13
N LEU A 120 -6.56 22.04 -4.51
CA LEU A 120 -7.17 20.93 -5.26
C LEU A 120 -8.17 21.46 -6.28
N THR A 121 -9.09 22.31 -5.86
CA THR A 121 -10.16 22.82 -6.74
C THR A 121 -9.55 23.60 -7.91
N THR A 122 -8.57 24.46 -7.63
CA THR A 122 -7.86 25.23 -8.66
C THR A 122 -7.15 24.32 -9.65
N TYR A 123 -6.46 23.29 -9.16
CA TYR A 123 -5.78 22.32 -10.01
C TYR A 123 -6.75 21.59 -10.94
N LEU A 124 -7.89 21.14 -10.41
CA LEU A 124 -8.92 20.46 -11.22
C LEU A 124 -9.57 21.39 -12.26
N ASP A 125 -9.74 22.67 -11.93
CA ASP A 125 -10.26 23.67 -12.87
C ASP A 125 -9.29 23.96 -14.03
N GLU A 126 -7.97 23.85 -13.81
CA GLU A 126 -6.96 24.03 -14.86
C GLU A 126 -6.86 22.83 -15.83
N MET A 127 -7.45 21.68 -15.47
CA MET A 127 -7.44 20.45 -16.27
C MET A 127 -8.61 20.35 -17.27
N GLU A 128 -9.64 21.19 -17.11
CA GLU A 128 -10.79 21.32 -18.03
C GLU A 128 -10.51 22.28 -19.21
#